data_AF-A0A402D0R6-F1
#
_entry.id   AF-A0A402D0R6-F1
#
_cell.length_a   1.000
_cell.length_b   1.000
_cell.length_c   1.000
_cell.angle_alpha   90.00
_cell.angle_beta   90.00
_cell.angle_gamma   90.00
#
_symmetry.space_group_name_H-M   'P 1'
#
loop_
_entity.id
_entity.type
_entity.pdbx_description
1 polymer ?
#
loop_
_entity_poly.entity_id
_entity_poly.type
_entity_poly.pdbx_seq_one_letter_code
_entity_poly.pdbx_strand_id
1 'polypeptide(L)'
;MSTSVTVMEASKRQLFSKGYMLAITAVIDNPYPLESEMRHVNEAMIQWLKSRKNAAWGLTFVFTASPQQETAIQLAISHLLLQDFEWKPQIDRLRDIRILLLDGVTKTSKELVVRKS
;
A
#
# COMPACT_ATOMS: atom_id res chain seq x y z
N MET A 1 14.74 -8.71 -12.76
CA MET A 1 14.31 -7.33 -12.50
C MET A 1 14.39 -7.11 -11.00
N SER A 2 15.18 -6.14 -10.53
CA SER A 2 15.21 -5.76 -9.11
C SER A 2 14.01 -4.87 -8.79
N THR A 3 13.40 -5.04 -7.63
CA THR A 3 12.36 -4.13 -7.09
C THR A 3 12.90 -3.42 -5.86
N SER A 4 12.39 -2.23 -5.58
CA SER A 4 12.62 -1.51 -4.31
C SER A 4 11.57 -1.87 -3.24
N VAL A 5 10.52 -2.60 -3.62
CA VAL A 5 9.40 -2.90 -2.73
C VAL A 5 9.85 -3.72 -1.52
N THR A 6 9.62 -3.17 -0.33
CA THR A 6 9.84 -3.86 0.94
C THR A 6 8.52 -3.98 1.69
N VAL A 7 8.27 -5.17 2.25
CA VAL A 7 7.05 -5.48 3.02
C VAL A 7 7.39 -5.70 4.49
N MET A 8 6.60 -5.10 5.37
CA MET A 8 6.71 -5.29 6.81
C MET A 8 5.33 -5.58 7.38
N GLU A 9 5.22 -6.65 8.15
CA GLU A 9 3.96 -7.02 8.81
C GLU A 9 4.07 -6.82 10.32
N ALA A 10 3.02 -6.28 10.91
CA ALA A 10 2.83 -6.24 12.34
C ALA A 10 1.51 -6.93 12.72
N SER A 11 1.46 -7.48 13.93
CA SER A 11 0.23 -8.04 14.48
C SER A 11 -0.27 -7.24 15.69
N LYS A 12 -1.57 -7.01 15.74
CA LYS A 12 -2.27 -6.33 16.82
C LYS A 12 -3.22 -7.31 17.51
N ARG A 13 -3.06 -7.47 18.83
CA ARG A 13 -4.00 -8.27 19.63
C ARG A 13 -5.31 -7.51 19.77
N GLN A 14 -6.42 -8.15 19.45
CA GLN A 14 -7.78 -7.67 19.68
C GLN A 14 -8.40 -8.47 20.83
N LEU A 15 -9.53 -7.99 21.38
CA LEU A 15 -10.22 -8.59 22.53
C LEU A 15 -10.51 -10.09 22.34
N PHE A 16 -10.81 -10.54 21.11
CA PHE A 16 -11.16 -11.93 20.79
C PHE A 16 -10.47 -12.48 19.53
N SER A 17 -9.52 -11.76 18.95
CA SER A 17 -8.85 -12.15 17.70
C SER A 17 -7.48 -11.49 17.56
N LYS A 18 -6.75 -11.84 16.49
CA LYS A 18 -5.48 -11.21 16.11
C LYS A 18 -5.67 -10.54 14.77
N GLY A 19 -5.50 -9.21 14.73
CA GLY A 19 -5.50 -8.43 13.50
C GLY A 19 -4.08 -8.28 12.97
N TYR A 20 -3.91 -8.24 11.65
CA TYR A 20 -2.63 -8.04 11.00
C TYR A 20 -2.64 -6.74 10.19
N MET A 21 -1.53 -6.03 10.23
CA MET A 21 -1.28 -4.84 9.43
C MET A 21 -0.08 -5.08 8.54
N LEU A 22 -0.16 -4.62 7.30
CA LEU A 22 0.95 -4.64 6.36
C LEU A 22 1.34 -3.23 5.99
N ALA A 23 2.62 -2.92 6.11
CA ALA A 23 3.25 -1.78 5.47
C ALA A 23 3.97 -2.26 4.21
N ILE A 24 3.64 -1.66 3.07
CA ILE A 24 4.34 -1.83 1.80
C ILE A 24 5.06 -0.52 1.50
N THR A 25 6.37 -0.59 1.35
CA THR A 25 7.22 0.57 1.05
C THR A 25 7.80 0.42 -0.35
N ALA A 26 7.86 1.50 -1.13
CA ALA A 26 8.43 1.52 -2.47
C ALA A 26 9.16 2.84 -2.73
N VAL A 27 10.24 2.80 -3.49
CA VAL A 27 10.98 3.96 -4.01
C VAL A 27 10.57 4.17 -5.46
N ILE A 28 10.22 5.40 -5.84
CA ILE A 28 9.81 5.75 -7.19
C ILE A 28 10.82 6.76 -7.77
N ASP A 29 11.72 6.25 -8.61
CA ASP A 29 12.80 6.99 -9.26
C ASP A 29 13.30 6.28 -10.54
N ASN A 30 14.47 6.66 -11.07
CA ASN A 30 14.93 6.25 -12.40
C ASN A 30 15.75 4.94 -12.48
N PRO A 31 15.80 4.10 -11.42
CA PRO A 31 15.76 2.66 -11.70
C PRO A 31 14.40 2.01 -11.38
N TYR A 32 13.54 2.66 -10.60
CA TYR A 32 12.28 2.09 -10.12
C TYR A 32 11.06 2.92 -10.59
N PRO A 33 10.68 2.82 -11.87
CA PRO A 33 9.55 3.59 -12.41
C PRO A 33 8.23 3.14 -11.77
N LEU A 34 7.31 4.10 -11.61
CA LEU A 34 6.04 3.91 -10.90
C LEU A 34 5.27 2.67 -11.36
N GLU A 35 5.09 2.48 -12.67
CA GLU A 35 4.34 1.36 -13.21
C GLU A 35 4.92 0.00 -12.81
N SER A 36 6.25 -0.14 -12.85
CA SER A 36 6.93 -1.38 -12.50
C SER A 36 6.77 -1.69 -11.02
N GLU A 37 6.95 -0.68 -10.16
CA GLU A 37 6.82 -0.86 -8.72
C GLU A 37 5.38 -1.07 -8.28
N MET A 38 4.41 -0.43 -8.93
CA MET A 38 2.99 -0.67 -8.66
C MET A 38 2.56 -2.11 -8.94
N ARG A 39 3.16 -2.78 -9.91
CA ARG A 39 2.97 -4.22 -10.12
C ARG A 39 3.45 -5.02 -8.89
N HIS A 40 4.65 -4.74 -8.40
CA HIS A 40 5.20 -5.43 -7.21
C HIS A 40 4.41 -5.11 -5.93
N VAL A 41 3.94 -3.87 -5.76
CA VAL A 41 3.02 -3.47 -4.68
C VAL A 41 1.73 -4.27 -4.73
N ASN A 42 1.15 -4.43 -5.92
CA ASN A 42 -0.07 -5.23 -6.11
C ASN A 42 0.15 -6.71 -5.75
N GLU A 43 1.24 -7.30 -6.25
CA GLU A 43 1.60 -8.69 -5.96
C GLU A 43 1.76 -8.93 -4.45
N ALA A 44 2.51 -8.05 -3.77
CA ALA A 44 2.71 -8.10 -2.32
C ALA A 44 1.38 -7.99 -1.56
N MET A 45 0.54 -7.04 -1.93
CA MET A 45 -0.78 -6.84 -1.32
C MET A 45 -1.66 -8.08 -1.48
N ILE A 46 -1.78 -8.62 -2.71
CA ILE A 46 -2.61 -9.79 -2.99
C ILE A 46 -2.10 -11.03 -2.25
N GLN A 47 -0.79 -11.28 -2.26
CA GLN A 47 -0.19 -12.40 -1.53
C GLN A 47 -0.47 -12.30 -0.03
N TRP A 48 -0.37 -11.10 0.52
CA TRP A 48 -0.68 -10.89 1.93
C TRP A 48 -2.17 -11.10 2.24
N LEU A 49 -3.07 -10.53 1.44
CA LEU A 49 -4.52 -10.72 1.57
C LEU A 49 -4.90 -12.20 1.49
N LYS A 50 -4.27 -12.96 0.57
CA LYS A 50 -4.40 -14.42 0.47
C LYS A 50 -3.98 -15.13 1.76
N SER A 51 -2.86 -14.71 2.35
CA SER A 51 -2.31 -15.34 3.55
C SER A 51 -3.09 -15.04 4.83
N ARG A 52 -3.62 -13.81 4.98
CA ARG A 52 -4.29 -13.35 6.20
C ARG A 52 -5.81 -13.47 6.15
N LYS A 53 -6.41 -13.46 4.96
CA LYS A 53 -7.87 -13.59 4.77
C LYS A 53 -8.62 -12.60 5.66
N ASN A 54 -9.48 -13.10 6.55
CA ASN A 54 -10.30 -12.29 7.45
C ASN A 54 -9.52 -11.68 8.63
N ALA A 55 -8.25 -12.03 8.82
CA ALA A 55 -7.40 -11.44 9.85
C ALA A 55 -6.67 -10.17 9.37
N ALA A 56 -6.76 -9.83 8.08
CA ALA A 56 -6.26 -8.58 7.54
C ALA A 56 -7.04 -7.40 8.15
N TRP A 57 -6.33 -6.46 8.77
CA TRP A 57 -6.94 -5.36 9.51
C TRP A 57 -6.63 -3.99 8.89
N GLY A 58 -5.40 -3.78 8.43
CA GLY A 58 -5.04 -2.52 7.79
C GLY A 58 -3.88 -2.63 6.81
N LEU A 59 -3.82 -1.68 5.88
CA LEU A 59 -2.77 -1.52 4.89
C LEU A 59 -2.16 -0.12 5.00
N THR A 60 -0.85 -0.02 4.85
CA THR A 60 -0.14 1.25 4.75
C THR A 60 0.79 1.17 3.55
N PHE A 61 0.58 2.06 2.58
CA PHE A 61 1.48 2.25 1.46
C PHE A 61 2.41 3.42 1.76
N VAL A 62 3.70 3.24 1.57
CA VAL A 62 4.71 4.29 1.78
C VAL A 62 5.54 4.42 0.52
N PHE A 63 5.49 5.58 -0.12
CA PHE A 63 6.23 5.87 -1.33
C PHE A 63 7.32 6.89 -1.04
N THR A 64 8.57 6.57 -1.35
CA THR A 64 9.63 7.57 -1.42
C THR A 64 9.70 8.06 -2.86
N ALA A 65 9.29 9.30 -3.11
CA ALA A 65 9.24 9.84 -4.47
C ALA A 65 9.34 11.37 -4.49
N SER A 66 9.62 11.94 -5.66
CA SER A 66 9.55 13.37 -5.87
C SER A 66 8.11 13.89 -5.73
N PRO A 67 7.86 15.11 -5.20
CA PRO A 67 6.51 15.65 -5.01
C PRO A 67 5.64 15.68 -6.28
N GLN A 68 6.24 15.81 -7.47
CA GLN A 68 5.54 15.80 -8.76
C GLN A 68 4.87 14.44 -9.07
N GLN A 69 5.27 13.36 -8.40
CA GLN A 69 4.68 12.03 -8.56
C GLN A 69 3.43 11.83 -7.69
N GLU A 70 3.08 12.77 -6.81
CA GLU A 70 1.96 12.63 -5.86
C GLU A 70 0.66 12.21 -6.55
N THR A 71 0.23 12.97 -7.56
CA THR A 71 -1.02 12.71 -8.28
C THR A 71 -1.01 11.35 -8.99
N ALA A 72 0.13 10.96 -9.56
CA ALA A 72 0.29 9.69 -10.25
C ALA A 72 0.18 8.51 -9.27
N ILE A 73 0.83 8.62 -8.10
CA ILE A 73 0.77 7.62 -7.02
C ILE A 73 -0.65 7.50 -6.46
N GLN A 74 -1.31 8.63 -6.19
CA GLN A 74 -2.70 8.64 -5.73
C GLN A 74 -3.64 7.93 -6.71
N LEU A 75 -3.50 8.24 -8.01
CA LEU A 75 -4.31 7.62 -9.05
C LEU A 75 -4.04 6.11 -9.14
N ALA A 76 -2.77 5.70 -9.14
CA ALA A 76 -2.38 4.30 -9.22
C ALA A 76 -2.91 3.48 -8.04
N ILE A 77 -2.82 4.01 -6.81
CA ILE A 77 -3.38 3.34 -5.63
C ILE A 77 -4.91 3.36 -5.64
N SER A 78 -5.54 4.45 -6.08
CA SER A 78 -6.99 4.49 -6.21
C SER A 78 -7.48 3.41 -7.18
N HIS A 79 -6.82 3.27 -8.33
CA HIS A 79 -7.12 2.17 -9.26
C HIS A 79 -6.88 0.80 -8.62
N LEU A 80 -5.76 0.60 -7.92
CA LEU A 80 -5.47 -0.65 -7.22
C LEU A 80 -6.57 -1.05 -6.22
N LEU A 81 -7.08 -0.09 -5.44
CA LEU A 81 -8.07 -0.33 -4.38
C LEU A 81 -9.51 -0.45 -4.91
N LEU A 82 -9.80 0.19 -6.06
CA LEU A 82 -11.12 0.19 -6.69
C LEU A 82 -11.30 -0.89 -7.75
N GLN A 83 -10.23 -1.60 -8.13
CA GLN A 83 -10.32 -2.74 -9.04
C GLN A 83 -11.38 -3.73 -8.52
N ASP A 84 -12.25 -4.18 -9.41
CA ASP A 84 -13.20 -5.24 -9.11
C ASP A 84 -12.52 -6.59 -9.37
N PHE A 85 -12.14 -7.28 -8.31
CA PHE A 85 -11.44 -8.56 -8.36
C PHE A 85 -11.72 -9.39 -7.10
N GLU A 86 -11.27 -10.65 -7.12
CA GLU A 86 -11.52 -11.66 -6.07
C GLU A 86 -11.30 -11.17 -4.63
N TRP A 87 -10.34 -10.27 -4.40
CA TRP A 87 -9.95 -9.80 -3.06
C TRP A 87 -10.61 -8.47 -2.64
N LYS A 88 -11.50 -7.91 -3.46
CA LYS A 88 -12.25 -6.68 -3.16
C LYS A 88 -13.00 -6.76 -1.82
N PRO A 89 -13.69 -7.86 -1.46
CA PRO A 89 -14.35 -7.97 -0.16
C PRO A 89 -13.40 -7.87 1.04
N GLN A 90 -12.16 -8.34 0.91
CA GLN A 90 -11.14 -8.28 1.95
C GLN A 90 -10.61 -6.85 2.08
N ILE A 91 -10.38 -6.16 0.96
CA ILE A 91 -9.97 -4.74 0.94
C ILE A 91 -11.05 -3.85 1.56
N ASP A 92 -12.32 -4.11 1.28
CA ASP A 92 -13.45 -3.36 1.84
C ASP A 92 -13.60 -3.53 3.35
N ARG A 93 -13.16 -4.68 3.89
CA ARG A 93 -13.16 -4.97 5.33
C ARG A 93 -12.00 -4.35 6.09
N LEU A 94 -10.95 -3.88 5.40
CA LEU A 94 -9.82 -3.21 6.05
C LEU A 94 -10.33 -1.97 6.79
N ARG A 95 -9.93 -1.85 8.05
CA ARG A 95 -10.33 -0.76 8.95
C ARG A 95 -9.48 0.50 8.77
N ASP A 96 -8.24 0.32 8.33
CA ASP A 96 -7.29 1.40 8.12
C ASP A 96 -6.55 1.18 6.81
N ILE A 97 -6.62 2.16 5.91
CA ILE A 97 -5.82 2.19 4.68
C ILE A 97 -5.17 3.56 4.63
N ARG A 98 -3.84 3.59 4.67
CA ARG A 98 -3.05 4.82 4.64
C ARG A 98 -2.12 4.83 3.46
N ILE A 99 -1.85 6.02 2.94
CA ILE A 99 -0.91 6.23 1.85
C ILE A 99 -0.03 7.39 2.28
N LEU A 100 1.28 7.15 2.39
CA LEU A 100 2.26 8.13 2.81
C LEU A 100 3.20 8.38 1.64
N LEU A 101 3.39 9.66 1.30
CA LEU A 101 4.43 10.11 0.39
C LEU A 101 5.56 10.71 1.23
N LEU A 102 6.75 10.14 1.09
CA LEU A 102 8.00 10.62 1.67
C LEU A 102 8.80 11.31 0.58
N ASP A 103 9.12 12.58 0.79
CA ASP A 103 10.07 13.27 -0.05
C ASP A 103 11.49 12.83 0.35
N GLY A 104 12.18 12.14 -0.57
CA GLY A 104 13.54 11.64 -0.36
C GLY A 104 14.58 12.73 -0.10
N VAL A 105 14.31 13.98 -0.48
CA VAL A 105 15.21 15.13 -0.31
C VAL A 105 14.94 15.83 1.03
N THR A 106 13.69 16.25 1.25
CA THR A 106 13.34 17.04 2.44
C THR A 106 13.06 16.18 3.69
N LYS A 107 12.93 14.85 3.52
CA LYS A 107 12.53 13.90 4.56
C LYS A 107 11.17 14.22 5.19
N THR A 108 10.35 15.02 4.49
CA THR A 108 9.01 15.35 4.93
C THR A 108 8.03 14.25 4.48
N SER A 109 7.02 13.99 5.31
CA SER A 109 5.97 13.01 5.02
C SER A 109 4.63 13.70 4.83
N LYS A 110 3.92 13.32 3.78
CA LYS A 110 2.54 13.75 3.52
C LYS A 110 1.63 12.53 3.46
N GLU A 111 0.55 12.54 4.23
CA GLU A 111 -0.51 11.55 4.08
C GLU A 111 -1.41 11.93 2.90
N LEU A 112 -1.61 10.98 1.99
CA LEU A 112 -2.44 11.12 0.81
C LEU A 112 -3.82 10.55 1.11
N VAL A 113 -4.86 11.36 0.92
CA VAL A 113 -6.24 10.96 1.17
C VAL A 113 -6.81 10.31 -0.08
N VAL A 114 -7.11 9.00 -0.02
CA VAL A 114 -7.92 8.34 -1.03
C VAL A 114 -9.34 8.22 -0.51
N ARG A 115 -10.27 8.90 -1.17
CA ARG A 115 -11.70 8.78 -0.85
C ARG A 115 -12.19 7.44 -1.41
N LYS A 116 -12.64 6.55 -0.54
CA LYS A 116 -13.49 5.43 -0.95
C LYS A 116 -14.82 6.04 -1.40
N SER A 117 -15.03 6.15 -2.71
CA SER A 117 -16.32 6.55 -3.30
C SER A 117 -17.34 5.44 -3.16
#